data_AF-A0A821CKX8-F1
#
_entry.id   AF-A0A821CKX8-F1
#
_cell.length_a   1.000
_cell.length_b   1.000
_cell.length_c   1.000
_cell.angle_alpha   90.00
_cell.angle_beta   90.00
_cell.angle_gamma   90.00
#
_symmetry.space_group_name_H-M   'P 1'
#
loop_
_entity.id
_entity.type
_entity.pdbx_description
1 polymer ?
#
loop_
_entity_poly.entity_id
_entity_poly.type
_entity_poly.pdbx_seq_one_letter_code
_entity_poly.pdbx_strand_id
1 'polypeptide(L)'
;DVFEFCKNQCNVRYLSVLIYLTLRYFDISYKTTHTFLKDIGGLTGEVAHKWSNIFMNEKFDEIVGDARGGKRGDSFYDVYPELEQDARIFAVLECQKKAPSFKVYDLAQFIDKRFYEINNVIKTESNLVRSVQSCRLDLRCWGARFEAITNRPFFEGHERPDALAYRKQFIHYFLNNKDNYYQISSDENPCWITPKTPVPTILIYHDESTFRSGDVRAKRWIIDSSAPFFSKGHGRSVMISDFLVQHPSGPLFQLNEKEWMNAVKKYPDLLDNTDLRYEKYSTTVITHLGENP
;
A
#
# COMPACT_ATOMS: atom_id res chain seq x y z
N ASP A 1 -26.60 -13.13 51.08
CA ASP A 1 -25.84 -12.64 49.93
C ASP A 1 -24.38 -12.50 50.35
N VAL A 2 -23.49 -13.34 49.80
CA VAL A 2 -22.05 -13.35 50.16
C VAL A 2 -21.38 -12.08 49.67
N PHE A 3 -21.82 -11.51 48.54
CA PHE A 3 -21.24 -10.30 48.00
C PHE A 3 -21.55 -9.11 48.91
N GLU A 4 -22.79 -8.99 49.37
CA GLU A 4 -23.20 -7.95 50.32
C GLU A 4 -22.47 -8.05 51.67
N PHE A 5 -22.21 -9.27 52.15
CA PHE A 5 -21.37 -9.50 53.33
C PHE A 5 -19.92 -9.02 53.09
N CYS A 6 -19.34 -9.32 51.93
CA CYS A 6 -18.00 -8.89 51.56
C CYS A 6 -17.87 -7.38 51.37
N LYS A 7 -18.92 -6.67 50.91
CA LYS A 7 -18.91 -5.20 50.77
C LYS A 7 -18.63 -4.48 52.10
N ASN A 8 -19.06 -5.07 53.22
CA ASN A 8 -18.84 -4.51 54.55
C ASN A 8 -17.40 -4.72 55.06
N GLN A 9 -16.63 -5.60 54.42
CA GLN A 9 -15.27 -5.98 54.84
C GLN A 9 -14.20 -5.54 53.84
N CYS A 10 -14.57 -5.31 52.57
CA CYS A 10 -13.64 -4.97 51.50
C CYS A 10 -14.27 -3.93 50.56
N ASN A 11 -13.45 -3.03 50.03
CA ASN A 11 -13.90 -2.00 49.11
C ASN A 11 -14.45 -2.64 47.81
N VAL A 12 -15.68 -2.23 47.44
CA VAL A 12 -16.43 -2.70 46.26
C VAL A 12 -15.59 -2.72 44.99
N ARG A 13 -14.64 -1.78 44.87
CA ARG A 13 -13.66 -1.72 43.76
C ARG A 13 -12.85 -3.01 43.64
N TYR A 14 -12.24 -3.48 44.72
CA TYR A 14 -11.41 -4.69 44.71
C TYR A 14 -12.23 -5.94 44.42
N LEU A 15 -13.38 -6.07 45.08
CA LEU A 15 -14.27 -7.21 44.88
C LEU A 15 -14.74 -7.29 43.43
N SER A 16 -15.14 -6.15 42.84
CA SER A 16 -15.61 -6.11 41.46
C SER A 16 -14.49 -6.42 40.46
N VAL A 17 -13.25 -5.99 40.71
CA VAL A 17 -12.09 -6.30 39.87
C VAL A 17 -11.71 -7.77 39.92
N LEU A 18 -11.67 -8.37 41.11
CA LEU A 18 -11.36 -9.79 41.27
C LEU A 18 -12.42 -10.67 40.61
N ILE A 19 -13.70 -10.33 40.78
CA ILE A 19 -14.81 -11.03 40.13
C ILE A 19 -14.73 -10.85 38.61
N TYR A 20 -14.48 -9.64 38.14
CA TYR A 20 -14.29 -9.37 36.71
C TYR A 20 -13.17 -10.23 36.12
N LEU A 21 -11.97 -10.21 36.73
CA LEU A 21 -10.83 -11.01 36.31
C LEU A 21 -11.14 -12.51 36.33
N THR A 22 -11.83 -12.99 37.36
CA THR A 22 -12.22 -14.41 37.47
C THR A 22 -13.19 -14.80 36.36
N LEU A 23 -14.22 -14.00 36.11
CA LEU A 23 -15.19 -14.27 35.04
C LEU A 23 -14.53 -14.26 33.66
N ARG A 24 -13.63 -13.30 33.42
CA ARG A 24 -12.85 -13.24 32.18
C ARG A 24 -11.85 -14.39 32.04
N TYR A 25 -11.27 -14.87 33.14
CA TYR A 25 -10.41 -16.05 33.16
C TYR A 25 -11.15 -17.33 32.77
N PHE A 26 -12.45 -17.43 33.07
CA PHE A 26 -13.33 -18.52 32.65
C PHE A 26 -14.02 -18.28 31.29
N ASP A 27 -13.47 -17.40 30.45
CA ASP A 27 -14.01 -17.05 29.12
C ASP A 27 -15.48 -16.60 29.13
N ILE A 28 -15.97 -16.06 30.25
CA ILE A 28 -17.32 -15.52 30.31
C ILE A 28 -17.38 -14.21 29.51
N SER A 29 -18.33 -14.12 28.59
CA SER A 29 -18.47 -12.97 27.68
C SER A 29 -18.54 -11.63 28.45
N TYR A 30 -18.07 -10.56 27.81
CA TYR A 30 -18.03 -9.24 28.45
C TYR A 30 -19.44 -8.78 28.85
N LYS A 31 -20.42 -9.05 27.98
CA LYS A 31 -21.84 -8.76 28.24
C LYS A 31 -22.36 -9.48 29.48
N THR A 32 -22.12 -10.79 29.58
CA THR A 32 -22.54 -11.57 30.75
C THR A 32 -21.86 -11.09 32.02
N THR A 33 -20.56 -10.78 31.93
CA THR A 33 -19.78 -10.23 33.05
C THR A 33 -20.30 -8.86 33.49
N HIS A 34 -20.62 -7.97 32.55
CA HIS A 34 -21.18 -6.65 32.82
C HIS A 34 -22.55 -6.75 33.51
N THR A 35 -23.47 -7.55 32.97
CA THR A 35 -24.79 -7.76 33.57
C THR A 35 -24.66 -8.36 34.97
N PHE A 36 -23.82 -9.38 35.13
CA PHE A 36 -23.60 -10.01 36.43
C PHE A 36 -23.07 -9.04 37.48
N LEU A 37 -22.06 -8.23 37.15
CA LEU A 37 -21.51 -7.23 38.06
C LEU A 37 -22.54 -6.16 38.44
N LYS A 38 -23.39 -5.76 37.49
CA LYS A 38 -24.48 -4.82 37.74
C LYS A 38 -25.54 -5.41 38.68
N ASP A 39 -25.90 -6.67 38.47
CA ASP A 39 -26.92 -7.37 39.26
C ASP A 39 -26.51 -7.55 40.73
N ILE A 40 -25.23 -7.76 41.00
CA ILE A 40 -24.70 -7.84 42.38
C ILE A 40 -24.42 -6.45 43.00
N GLY A 41 -24.64 -5.36 42.25
CA GLY A 41 -24.33 -4.00 42.70
C GLY A 41 -22.83 -3.73 42.84
N GLY A 42 -22.02 -4.36 41.97
CA GLY A 42 -20.60 -4.07 41.80
C GLY A 42 -20.35 -2.90 40.84
N LEU A 43 -19.09 -2.70 40.46
CA LEU A 43 -18.72 -1.74 39.42
C LEU A 43 -19.31 -2.14 38.06
N THR A 44 -19.55 -1.17 37.18
CA THR A 44 -19.86 -1.50 35.78
C THR A 44 -18.72 -2.30 35.17
N GLY A 45 -19.03 -3.16 34.19
CA GLY A 45 -17.99 -3.96 33.50
C GLY A 45 -16.85 -3.10 32.94
N GLU A 46 -17.16 -1.86 32.52
CA GLU A 46 -16.21 -0.88 32.01
C GLU A 46 -15.21 -0.44 33.09
N VAL A 47 -15.74 -0.02 34.24
CA VAL A 47 -14.93 0.44 35.36
C VAL A 47 -14.14 -0.72 35.97
N ALA A 48 -14.73 -1.92 36.03
CA ALA A 48 -14.04 -3.12 36.50
C ALA A 48 -12.88 -3.54 35.58
N HIS A 49 -13.08 -3.51 34.25
CA HIS A 49 -12.02 -3.80 33.28
C HIS A 49 -10.85 -2.82 33.41
N LYS A 50 -11.14 -1.52 33.50
CA LYS A 50 -10.11 -0.49 33.71
C LYS A 50 -9.24 -0.79 34.93
N TRP A 51 -9.88 -1.00 36.07
CA TRP A 51 -9.16 -1.29 37.30
C TRP A 51 -8.43 -2.64 37.24
N SER A 52 -8.94 -3.61 36.48
CA SER A 52 -8.21 -4.86 36.23
C SER A 52 -6.94 -4.65 35.42
N ASN A 53 -6.93 -3.75 34.43
CA ASN A 53 -5.72 -3.43 33.67
C ASN A 53 -4.67 -2.74 34.56
N ILE A 54 -5.11 -1.86 35.47
CA ILE A 54 -4.21 -1.25 36.46
C ILE A 54 -3.66 -2.30 37.43
N PHE A 55 -4.52 -3.24 37.86
CA PHE A 55 -4.17 -4.34 38.76
C PHE A 55 -3.13 -5.28 38.13
N MET A 56 -3.34 -5.67 36.88
CA MET A 56 -2.44 -6.55 36.13
C MET A 56 -1.09 -5.90 35.80
N ASN A 57 -1.03 -4.56 35.75
CA ASN A 57 0.20 -3.80 35.55
C ASN A 57 0.92 -3.45 36.87
N GLU A 58 0.54 -4.10 37.98
CA GLU A 58 1.14 -3.95 39.32
C GLU A 58 1.11 -2.52 39.89
N LYS A 59 0.19 -1.67 39.39
CA LYS A 59 0.03 -0.28 39.86
C LYS A 59 -0.95 -0.19 41.03
N PHE A 60 -0.67 -0.92 42.10
CA PHE A 60 -1.59 -1.04 43.24
C PHE A 60 -1.86 0.29 43.95
N ASP A 61 -0.90 1.21 43.97
CA ASP A 61 -1.05 2.53 44.55
C ASP A 61 -2.16 3.35 43.87
N GLU A 62 -2.37 3.17 42.56
CA GLU A 62 -3.46 3.83 41.82
C GLU A 62 -4.84 3.23 42.17
N ILE A 63 -4.89 1.94 42.53
CA ILE A 63 -6.12 1.25 42.95
C ILE A 63 -6.53 1.65 44.37
N VAL A 64 -5.56 1.83 45.27
CA VAL A 64 -5.77 2.29 46.65
C VAL A 64 -6.08 3.79 46.68
N GLY A 65 -5.43 4.57 45.81
CA GLY A 65 -5.60 6.01 45.72
C GLY A 65 -6.98 6.44 45.24
N ASP A 66 -7.53 7.50 45.86
CA ASP A 66 -8.70 8.20 45.35
C ASP A 66 -8.21 9.21 44.30
N ALA A 67 -8.13 8.77 43.04
CA ALA A 67 -7.46 9.46 41.95
C ALA A 67 -8.06 10.85 41.63
N ARG A 68 -7.55 11.91 42.28
CA ARG A 68 -7.83 13.33 41.98
C ARG A 68 -6.83 13.94 40.99
N GLY A 69 -6.35 13.18 40.00
CA GLY A 69 -5.43 13.64 38.96
C GLY A 69 -5.89 13.22 37.58
N GLY A 70 -6.17 14.21 36.72
CA GLY A 70 -6.39 14.11 35.27
C GLY A 70 -7.03 12.82 34.74
N LYS A 71 -8.35 12.82 34.52
CA LYS A 71 -9.06 11.74 33.81
C LYS A 71 -8.41 11.49 32.45
N ARG A 72 -7.56 10.47 32.33
CA ARG A 72 -7.42 9.75 31.06
C ARG A 72 -8.78 9.13 30.79
N GLY A 73 -9.49 9.66 29.80
CA GLY A 73 -10.72 9.04 29.31
C GLY A 73 -10.40 7.63 28.83
N ASP A 74 -11.30 6.70 29.11
CA ASP A 74 -11.11 5.31 28.71
C ASP A 74 -11.01 5.25 27.18
N SER A 75 -10.05 4.47 26.67
CA SER A 75 -9.98 4.23 25.24
C SER A 75 -11.20 3.41 24.82
N PHE A 76 -11.69 3.62 23.60
CA PHE A 76 -12.82 2.86 23.06
C PHE A 76 -12.61 1.34 23.16
N TYR A 77 -11.37 0.87 22.97
CA TYR A 77 -11.04 -0.56 23.04
C TYR A 77 -10.80 -1.06 24.47
N ASP A 78 -10.55 -0.16 25.44
CA ASP A 78 -10.55 -0.53 26.85
C ASP A 78 -11.96 -1.02 27.25
N VAL A 79 -13.01 -0.55 26.59
CA VAL A 79 -14.38 -1.02 26.81
C VAL A 79 -14.71 -2.27 25.97
N TYR A 80 -14.11 -2.39 24.78
CA TYR A 80 -14.39 -3.46 23.82
C TYR A 80 -13.11 -4.15 23.32
N PRO A 81 -12.42 -4.92 24.18
CA PRO A 81 -11.15 -5.57 23.79
C PRO A 81 -11.32 -6.63 22.70
N GLU A 82 -12.45 -7.36 22.72
CA GLU A 82 -12.79 -8.35 21.67
C GLU A 82 -13.00 -7.67 20.31
N LEU A 83 -13.57 -6.46 20.31
CA LEU A 83 -13.76 -5.66 19.09
C LEU A 83 -12.42 -5.16 18.52
N GLU A 84 -11.45 -4.84 19.37
CA GLU A 84 -10.09 -4.49 18.93
C GLU A 84 -9.43 -5.65 18.21
N GLN A 85 -9.53 -6.85 18.78
CA GLN A 85 -8.93 -8.06 18.21
C GLN A 85 -9.54 -8.38 16.84
N ASP A 86 -10.88 -8.36 16.72
CA ASP A 86 -11.58 -8.57 15.46
C ASP A 86 -11.19 -7.52 14.41
N ALA A 87 -11.12 -6.24 14.80
CA ALA A 87 -10.76 -5.14 13.91
C ALA A 87 -9.31 -5.23 13.41
N ARG A 88 -8.39 -5.68 14.27
CA ARG A 88 -6.99 -5.90 13.90
C ARG A 88 -6.85 -7.06 12.91
N ILE A 89 -7.55 -8.18 13.15
CA ILE A 89 -7.56 -9.33 12.23
C ILE A 89 -8.11 -8.90 10.86
N PHE A 90 -9.23 -8.18 10.83
CA PHE A 90 -9.80 -7.65 9.61
C PHE A 90 -8.79 -6.77 8.85
N ALA A 91 -8.16 -5.81 9.55
CA ALA A 91 -7.18 -4.92 8.93
C ALA A 91 -5.99 -5.67 8.32
N VAL A 92 -5.47 -6.69 9.02
CA VAL A 92 -4.37 -7.54 8.51
C VAL A 92 -4.80 -8.26 7.23
N LEU A 93 -5.96 -8.90 7.22
CA LEU A 93 -6.47 -9.64 6.07
C LEU A 93 -6.68 -8.72 4.85
N GLU A 94 -7.27 -7.54 5.05
CA GLU A 94 -7.43 -6.55 3.97
C GLU A 94 -6.07 -6.03 3.47
N CYS A 95 -5.10 -5.82 4.36
CA CYS A 95 -3.74 -5.41 4.00
C CYS A 95 -2.95 -6.51 3.27
N GLN A 96 -3.35 -7.78 3.36
CA GLN A 96 -2.73 -8.90 2.65
C GLN A 96 -3.34 -9.18 1.27
N LYS A 97 -4.48 -8.56 0.92
CA LYS A 97 -5.09 -8.74 -0.40
C LYS A 97 -4.21 -8.17 -1.52
N LYS A 98 -4.17 -8.85 -2.67
CA LYS A 98 -3.43 -8.38 -3.86
C LYS A 98 -3.90 -7.00 -4.34
N ALA A 99 -5.20 -6.75 -4.31
CA ALA A 99 -5.78 -5.47 -4.68
C ALA A 99 -5.59 -4.42 -3.56
N PRO A 100 -5.08 -3.20 -3.84
CA PRO A 100 -4.92 -2.12 -2.87
C PRO A 100 -6.22 -1.33 -2.68
N SER A 101 -7.36 -2.01 -2.50
CA SER A 101 -8.67 -1.36 -2.39
C SER A 101 -9.01 -0.93 -0.96
N PHE A 102 -8.30 -1.45 0.04
CA PHE A 102 -8.59 -1.23 1.45
C PHE A 102 -8.46 0.25 1.85
N LYS A 103 -9.57 0.81 2.33
CA LYS A 103 -9.68 2.16 2.88
C LYS A 103 -9.90 2.09 4.38
N VAL A 104 -9.48 3.14 5.08
CA VAL A 104 -9.77 3.30 6.51
C VAL A 104 -11.27 3.34 6.79
N TYR A 105 -12.07 3.78 5.81
CA TYR A 105 -13.53 3.75 5.89
C TYR A 105 -14.07 2.32 6.02
N ASP A 106 -13.46 1.35 5.34
CA ASP A 106 -13.88 -0.06 5.40
C ASP A 106 -13.68 -0.61 6.82
N LEU A 107 -12.58 -0.25 7.48
CA LEU A 107 -12.33 -0.57 8.88
C LEU A 107 -13.36 0.07 9.81
N ALA A 108 -13.70 1.34 9.56
CA ALA A 108 -14.70 2.03 10.38
C ALA A 108 -16.10 1.39 10.24
N GLN A 109 -16.49 0.99 9.03
CA GLN A 109 -17.73 0.24 8.79
C GLN A 109 -17.73 -1.13 9.46
N PHE A 110 -16.60 -1.84 9.43
CA PHE A 110 -16.44 -3.12 10.10
C PHE A 110 -16.64 -2.98 11.61
N ILE A 111 -15.94 -2.04 12.25
CA ILE A 111 -16.04 -1.78 13.69
C ILE A 111 -17.45 -1.40 14.09
N ASP A 112 -18.09 -0.53 13.30
CA ASP A 112 -19.45 -0.08 13.55
C ASP A 112 -20.45 -1.25 13.53
N LYS A 113 -20.42 -2.07 12.48
CA LYS A 113 -21.25 -3.27 12.38
C LYS A 113 -21.03 -4.20 13.57
N ARG A 114 -19.76 -4.49 13.88
CA ARG A 114 -19.39 -5.43 14.93
C ARG A 114 -19.78 -4.95 16.33
N PHE A 115 -19.70 -3.64 16.58
CA PHE A 115 -20.17 -3.03 17.83
C PHE A 115 -21.66 -3.28 18.07
N TYR A 116 -22.51 -3.08 17.06
CA TYR A 116 -23.95 -3.30 17.20
C TYR A 116 -24.30 -4.79 17.37
N GLU A 117 -23.57 -5.69 16.72
CA GLU A 117 -23.70 -7.14 16.91
C GLU A 117 -23.39 -7.57 18.34
N ILE A 118 -22.26 -7.12 18.90
CA ILE A 118 -21.83 -7.47 20.27
C ILE A 118 -22.85 -6.96 21.30
N ASN A 119 -23.37 -5.75 21.09
CA ASN A 119 -24.34 -5.15 22.00
C ASN A 119 -25.78 -5.64 21.76
N ASN A 120 -26.06 -6.31 20.64
CA ASN A 120 -27.39 -6.70 20.18
C ASN A 120 -28.36 -5.51 20.11
N VAL A 121 -27.88 -4.38 19.58
CA VAL A 121 -28.65 -3.14 19.44
C VAL A 121 -28.86 -2.85 17.96
N ILE A 122 -30.06 -2.40 17.60
CA ILE A 122 -30.36 -1.99 16.23
C ILE A 122 -29.79 -0.59 15.99
N LYS A 123 -28.98 -0.44 14.95
CA LYS A 123 -28.46 0.86 14.53
C LYS A 123 -29.60 1.76 14.04
N THR A 124 -29.82 2.87 14.73
CA THR A 124 -30.82 3.90 14.38
C THR A 124 -30.20 5.15 13.77
N GLU A 125 -28.97 5.47 14.14
CA GLU A 125 -28.25 6.66 13.67
C GLU A 125 -27.34 6.32 12.48
N SER A 126 -27.09 7.30 11.61
CA SER A 126 -26.19 7.14 10.45
C SER A 126 -24.70 7.25 10.82
N ASN A 127 -24.39 7.80 12.00
CA ASN A 127 -23.02 8.04 12.43
C ASN A 127 -22.27 6.73 12.68
N LEU A 128 -20.94 6.80 12.52
CA LEU A 128 -20.06 5.68 12.85
C LEU A 128 -19.73 5.72 14.34
N VAL A 129 -19.83 4.58 15.02
CA VAL A 129 -19.44 4.43 16.43
C VAL A 129 -17.97 4.83 16.65
N ARG A 130 -17.12 4.55 15.66
CA ARG A 130 -15.72 4.98 15.63
C ARG A 130 -15.42 5.75 14.35
N SER A 131 -14.93 6.97 14.49
CA SER A 131 -14.66 7.83 13.33
C SER A 131 -13.55 7.26 12.44
N VAL A 132 -13.59 7.61 11.14
CA VAL A 132 -12.52 7.25 10.18
C VAL A 132 -11.15 7.79 10.64
N GLN A 133 -11.12 8.97 11.27
CA GLN A 133 -9.89 9.55 11.78
C GLN A 133 -9.32 8.73 12.95
N SER A 134 -10.17 8.26 13.86
CA SER A 134 -9.77 7.36 14.95
C SER A 134 -9.26 6.03 14.41
N CYS A 135 -9.96 5.43 13.44
CA CYS A 135 -9.53 4.18 12.79
C CYS A 135 -8.17 4.31 12.09
N ARG A 136 -7.83 5.51 11.57
CA ARG A 136 -6.50 5.78 11.01
C ARG A 136 -5.41 5.76 12.09
N LEU A 137 -5.71 6.28 13.28
CA LEU A 137 -4.79 6.24 14.41
C LEU A 137 -4.61 4.80 14.89
N ASP A 138 -5.69 4.01 14.96
CA ASP A 138 -5.63 2.60 15.34
C ASP A 138 -4.71 1.81 14.44
N LEU A 139 -4.87 1.94 13.11
CA LEU A 139 -3.99 1.32 12.14
C LEU A 139 -2.52 1.62 12.42
N ARG A 140 -2.19 2.88 12.73
CA ARG A 140 -0.81 3.26 13.09
C ARG A 140 -0.36 2.64 14.41
N CYS A 141 -1.21 2.62 15.42
CA CYS A 141 -0.92 1.99 16.71
C CYS A 141 -0.69 0.48 16.56
N TRP A 142 -1.39 -0.17 15.63
CA TRP A 142 -1.19 -1.58 15.28
C TRP A 142 0.01 -1.82 14.35
N GLY A 143 0.82 -0.80 14.06
CA GLY A 143 2.03 -0.91 13.24
C GLY A 143 1.83 -0.75 11.73
N ALA A 144 0.62 -0.37 11.28
CA ALA A 144 0.35 -0.16 9.87
C ALA A 144 0.99 1.12 9.34
N ARG A 145 1.52 1.05 8.11
CA ARG A 145 2.09 2.20 7.40
C ARG A 145 1.37 2.42 6.07
N PHE A 146 1.13 3.69 5.72
CA PHE A 146 0.53 4.06 4.45
C PHE A 146 1.64 4.50 3.48
N GLU A 147 2.14 3.56 2.70
CA GLU A 147 3.35 3.74 1.89
C GLU A 147 3.07 3.50 0.40
N ALA A 148 3.89 4.15 -0.43
CA ALA A 148 3.91 3.86 -1.86
C ALA A 148 4.62 2.52 -2.08
N ILE A 149 4.04 1.67 -2.91
CA ILE A 149 4.57 0.32 -3.12
C ILE A 149 5.75 0.40 -4.08
N THR A 150 6.92 0.04 -3.59
CA THR A 150 8.18 0.02 -4.36
C THR A 150 8.60 -1.40 -4.76
N ASN A 151 7.98 -2.43 -4.18
CA ASN A 151 8.31 -3.83 -4.45
C ASN A 151 7.91 -4.21 -5.89
N ARG A 152 8.87 -4.06 -6.80
CA ARG A 152 8.80 -4.59 -8.16
C ARG A 152 9.50 -5.96 -8.17
N PRO A 153 8.88 -7.01 -8.73
CA PRO A 153 9.45 -8.37 -8.76
C PRO A 153 10.69 -8.54 -9.67
N PHE A 154 11.30 -7.48 -10.19
CA PHE A 154 12.32 -7.54 -11.24
C PHE A 154 13.77 -7.60 -10.73
N PHE A 155 14.00 -7.85 -9.44
CA PHE A 155 15.35 -7.70 -8.86
C PHE A 155 16.34 -8.81 -9.22
N GLU A 156 15.91 -10.00 -9.63
CA GLU A 156 16.84 -11.14 -9.66
C GLU A 156 17.65 -11.31 -10.95
N GLY A 157 17.18 -10.79 -12.09
CA GLY A 157 17.86 -10.99 -13.39
C GLY A 157 19.01 -10.02 -13.67
N HIS A 158 18.89 -8.77 -13.22
CA HIS A 158 19.81 -7.68 -13.59
C HIS A 158 21.14 -7.71 -12.85
N GLU A 159 21.18 -8.33 -11.68
CA GLU A 159 22.35 -8.40 -10.79
C GLU A 159 23.05 -9.77 -10.84
N ARG A 160 22.65 -10.66 -11.76
CA ARG A 160 23.35 -11.92 -11.95
C ARG A 160 24.81 -11.67 -12.38
N PRO A 161 25.78 -12.46 -11.88
CA PRO A 161 27.20 -12.23 -12.17
C PRO A 161 27.55 -12.17 -13.66
N ASP A 162 26.90 -13.00 -14.49
CA ASP A 162 27.04 -13.02 -15.94
C ASP A 162 26.52 -11.73 -16.60
N ALA A 163 25.34 -11.27 -16.19
CA ALA A 163 24.75 -10.01 -16.67
C ALA A 163 25.61 -8.80 -16.31
N LEU A 164 26.19 -8.80 -15.10
CA LEU A 164 27.13 -7.76 -14.67
C LEU A 164 28.44 -7.79 -15.46
N ALA A 165 28.99 -8.98 -15.72
CA ALA A 165 30.19 -9.14 -16.54
C ALA A 165 29.96 -8.62 -17.98
N TYR A 166 28.84 -8.99 -18.59
CA TYR A 166 28.48 -8.50 -19.92
C TYR A 166 28.26 -6.98 -19.95
N ARG A 167 27.57 -6.42 -18.94
CA ARG A 167 27.38 -4.97 -18.81
C ARG A 167 28.72 -4.21 -18.77
N LYS A 168 29.71 -4.72 -18.03
CA LYS A 168 31.04 -4.13 -17.97
C LYS A 168 31.75 -4.17 -19.33
N GLN A 169 31.68 -5.31 -20.04
CA GLN A 169 32.26 -5.45 -21.37
C GLN A 169 31.61 -4.48 -22.38
N PHE A 170 30.28 -4.38 -22.35
CA PHE A 170 29.51 -3.47 -23.19
C PHE A 170 29.89 -2.00 -22.95
N ILE A 171 29.96 -1.56 -21.70
CA ILE A 171 30.39 -0.19 -21.35
C ILE A 171 31.82 0.06 -21.85
N HIS A 172 32.73 -0.90 -21.66
CA HIS A 172 34.11 -0.75 -22.11
C HIS A 172 34.20 -0.61 -23.64
N TYR A 173 33.42 -1.39 -24.38
CA TYR A 173 33.30 -1.26 -25.84
C TYR A 173 32.84 0.15 -26.25
N PHE A 174 31.79 0.68 -25.62
CA PHE A 174 31.29 2.03 -25.93
C PHE A 174 32.32 3.12 -25.64
N LEU A 175 32.97 3.06 -24.48
CA LEU A 175 33.97 4.06 -24.09
C LEU A 175 35.21 4.05 -24.99
N ASN A 176 35.68 2.86 -25.38
CA ASN A 176 36.82 2.72 -26.28
C ASN A 176 36.53 3.23 -27.70
N ASN A 177 35.27 3.22 -28.12
CA ASN A 177 34.83 3.69 -29.43
C ASN A 177 34.22 5.09 -29.41
N LYS A 178 34.27 5.80 -28.28
CA LYS A 178 33.56 7.08 -28.10
C LYS A 178 33.88 8.10 -29.19
N ASP A 179 35.13 8.15 -29.65
CA ASP A 179 35.61 9.12 -30.64
C ASP A 179 35.12 8.81 -32.07
N ASN A 180 34.48 7.64 -32.26
CA ASN A 180 33.83 7.25 -33.50
C ASN A 180 32.36 7.72 -33.58
N TYR A 181 31.77 8.17 -32.47
CA TYR A 181 30.36 8.53 -32.38
C TYR A 181 30.14 10.04 -32.33
N TYR A 182 29.01 10.49 -32.86
CA TYR A 182 28.58 11.88 -32.67
C TYR A 182 28.31 12.11 -31.19
N GLN A 183 28.83 13.19 -30.63
CA GLN A 183 28.66 13.53 -29.22
C GLN A 183 27.95 14.88 -29.08
N ILE A 184 27.42 15.14 -27.89
CA ILE A 184 26.89 16.45 -27.51
C ILE A 184 27.86 17.05 -26.49
N SER A 185 28.25 18.31 -26.67
CA SER A 185 29.11 19.00 -25.72
C SER A 185 28.44 19.14 -24.35
N SER A 186 29.25 19.08 -23.29
CA SER A 186 28.78 19.20 -21.90
C SER A 186 28.63 20.65 -21.42
N ASP A 187 28.70 21.63 -22.33
CA ASP A 187 28.68 23.05 -22.00
C ASP A 187 27.25 23.55 -21.76
N GLU A 188 27.10 24.75 -21.18
CA GLU A 188 25.78 25.38 -20.94
C GLU A 188 24.92 25.49 -22.23
N ASN A 189 25.58 25.59 -23.39
CA ASN A 189 24.95 25.55 -24.71
C ASN A 189 25.41 24.29 -25.47
N PRO A 190 24.71 23.16 -25.32
CA PRO A 190 25.12 21.89 -25.91
C PRO A 190 25.15 21.97 -27.44
N CYS A 191 26.26 21.55 -28.05
CA CYS A 191 26.45 21.49 -29.50
C CYS A 191 26.91 20.11 -29.95
N TRP A 192 26.67 19.78 -31.22
CA TRP A 192 27.11 18.51 -31.79
C TRP A 192 28.62 18.52 -32.05
N ILE A 193 29.29 17.46 -31.60
CA ILE A 193 30.70 17.16 -31.86
C ILE A 193 30.74 16.04 -32.89
N THR A 194 31.29 16.34 -34.07
CA THR A 194 31.47 15.35 -35.13
C THR A 194 32.68 14.44 -34.83
N PRO A 195 32.57 13.12 -35.08
CA PRO A 195 33.70 12.20 -34.96
C PRO A 195 34.88 12.63 -35.85
N LYS A 196 36.10 12.46 -35.35
CA LYS A 196 37.33 12.74 -36.12
C LYS A 196 37.79 11.54 -36.96
N THR A 197 37.14 10.40 -36.80
CA THR A 197 37.44 9.16 -37.54
C THR A 197 37.03 9.28 -39.01
N PRO A 198 37.76 8.65 -39.95
CA PRO A 198 37.35 8.56 -41.36
C PRO A 198 36.07 7.74 -41.56
N VAL A 199 35.66 6.93 -40.57
CA VAL A 199 34.43 6.12 -40.63
C VAL A 199 33.58 6.42 -39.40
N PRO A 200 32.83 7.54 -39.40
CA PRO A 200 31.88 7.87 -38.34
C PRO A 200 30.85 6.76 -38.15
N THR A 201 30.55 6.42 -36.90
CA THR A 201 29.51 5.45 -36.56
C THR A 201 28.30 6.19 -35.97
N ILE A 202 27.12 5.92 -36.52
CA ILE A 202 25.86 6.48 -36.01
C ILE A 202 25.28 5.50 -34.99
N LEU A 203 24.98 6.01 -33.79
CA LEU A 203 24.32 5.23 -32.76
C LEU A 203 22.80 5.34 -32.92
N ILE A 204 22.16 4.18 -33.02
CA ILE A 204 20.71 4.04 -33.08
C ILE A 204 20.30 3.21 -31.87
N TYR A 205 19.42 3.76 -31.05
CA TYR A 205 18.85 3.10 -29.88
C TYR A 205 17.39 2.76 -30.19
N HIS A 206 16.91 1.64 -29.67
CA HIS A 206 15.51 1.25 -29.74
C HIS A 206 14.99 1.09 -28.33
N ASP A 207 13.78 1.57 -28.08
CA ASP A 207 13.10 1.33 -26.82
C ASP A 207 11.60 1.12 -27.04
N GLU A 208 11.00 0.34 -26.14
CA GLU A 208 9.58 0.02 -26.14
C GLU A 208 8.96 0.43 -24.81
N SER A 209 7.98 1.32 -24.88
CA SER A 209 7.24 1.79 -23.71
C SER A 209 5.80 1.31 -23.77
N THR A 210 5.33 0.64 -22.71
CA THR A 210 3.92 0.26 -22.55
C THR A 210 3.24 1.16 -21.54
N PHE A 211 2.24 1.91 -21.98
CA PHE A 211 1.37 2.75 -21.16
C PHE A 211 0.09 1.98 -20.85
N ARG A 212 -0.31 1.89 -19.57
CA ARG A 212 -1.57 1.23 -19.18
C ARG A 212 -2.58 2.25 -18.66
N SER A 213 -3.85 2.10 -19.06
CA SER A 213 -4.97 2.76 -18.40
C SER A 213 -5.10 2.23 -16.98
N GLY A 214 -5.18 3.09 -15.97
CA GLY A 214 -5.35 2.65 -14.57
C GLY A 214 -4.04 2.36 -13.82
N ASP A 215 -2.88 2.77 -14.36
CA ASP A 215 -1.65 2.89 -13.56
C ASP A 215 -1.81 4.00 -12.52
N VAL A 216 -2.52 3.69 -11.44
CA VAL A 216 -2.65 4.55 -10.27
C VAL A 216 -1.51 4.21 -9.32
N ARG A 217 -0.82 5.23 -8.81
CA ARG A 217 0.19 5.10 -7.76
C ARG A 217 -0.45 4.45 -6.52
N ALA A 218 -0.32 3.14 -6.40
CA ALA A 218 -0.92 2.38 -5.31
C ALA A 218 -0.15 2.66 -4.01
N LYS A 219 -0.57 3.71 -3.29
CA LYS A 219 -0.33 3.77 -1.85
C LYS A 219 -1.33 2.85 -1.17
N ARG A 220 -0.87 2.02 -0.25
CA ARG A 220 -1.74 1.14 0.53
C ARG A 220 -1.32 1.11 1.98
N TRP A 221 -2.22 0.64 2.84
CA TRP A 221 -1.84 0.22 4.18
C TRP A 221 -1.10 -1.12 4.10
N ILE A 222 0.03 -1.19 4.81
CA ILE A 222 0.88 -2.37 4.95
C ILE A 222 1.05 -2.64 6.44
N ILE A 223 0.79 -3.88 6.85
CA ILE A 223 1.00 -4.40 8.21
C ILE A 223 1.95 -5.61 8.09
N ASP A 224 2.89 -5.75 9.03
CA ASP A 224 3.81 -6.89 9.16
C ASP A 224 4.71 -7.20 7.95
N SER A 225 5.03 -6.18 7.13
CA SER A 225 5.95 -6.26 5.97
C SER A 225 5.55 -7.27 4.87
N SER A 226 4.43 -7.99 5.01
CA SER A 226 3.96 -9.01 4.07
C SER A 226 3.11 -8.41 2.96
N ALA A 227 3.61 -7.38 2.27
CA ALA A 227 2.90 -6.79 1.15
C ALA A 227 2.92 -7.77 -0.05
N PRO A 228 1.76 -8.22 -0.56
CA PRO A 228 1.72 -9.11 -1.71
C PRO A 228 2.26 -8.41 -2.96
N PHE A 229 2.90 -9.18 -3.85
CA PHE A 229 3.31 -8.70 -5.16
C PHE A 229 2.10 -8.24 -5.99
N PHE A 230 2.30 -7.18 -6.76
CA PHE A 230 1.30 -6.69 -7.70
C PHE A 230 1.28 -7.54 -8.96
N SER A 231 0.08 -7.92 -9.39
CA SER A 231 -0.16 -8.21 -10.80
C SER A 231 0.06 -6.91 -11.60
N LYS A 232 0.83 -6.98 -12.68
CA LYS A 232 0.98 -5.88 -13.66
C LYS A 232 -0.41 -5.35 -14.04
N GLY A 233 -0.54 -4.03 -14.18
CA GLY A 233 -1.82 -3.29 -14.19
C GLY A 233 -2.93 -3.93 -15.02
N HIS A 234 -4.17 -3.85 -14.51
CA HIS A 234 -5.38 -4.20 -15.24
C HIS A 234 -5.81 -3.01 -16.09
N GLY A 235 -6.18 -3.24 -17.35
CA GLY A 235 -6.70 -2.20 -18.23
C GLY A 235 -6.17 -2.32 -19.66
N ARG A 236 -6.69 -1.44 -20.53
CA ARG A 236 -6.16 -1.29 -21.89
C ARG A 236 -4.73 -0.76 -21.83
N SER A 237 -3.90 -1.19 -22.76
CA SER A 237 -2.54 -0.69 -22.84
C SER A 237 -2.19 -0.27 -24.26
N VAL A 238 -1.33 0.73 -24.35
CA VAL A 238 -0.76 1.20 -25.60
C VAL A 238 0.74 0.94 -25.50
N MET A 239 1.26 0.15 -26.43
CA MET A 239 2.69 -0.02 -26.59
C MET A 239 3.15 0.91 -27.70
N ILE A 240 4.19 1.68 -27.41
CA ILE A 240 4.86 2.58 -28.33
C ILE A 240 6.29 2.08 -28.47
N SER A 241 6.73 1.88 -29.69
CA SER A 241 8.09 1.47 -30.04
C SER A 241 8.68 2.49 -31.00
N ASP A 242 9.92 2.92 -30.74
CA ASP A 242 10.60 3.86 -31.63
C ASP A 242 12.13 3.74 -31.56
N PHE A 243 12.80 4.37 -32.52
CA PHE A 243 14.24 4.46 -32.61
C PHE A 243 14.73 5.90 -32.35
N LEU A 244 15.74 6.02 -31.49
CA LEU A 244 16.45 7.27 -31.24
C LEU A 244 17.79 7.26 -31.96
N VAL A 245 18.12 8.37 -32.61
CA VAL A 245 19.36 8.51 -33.37
C VAL A 245 20.23 9.58 -32.75
N GLN A 246 21.50 9.24 -32.50
CA GLN A 246 22.49 10.20 -32.03
C GLN A 246 23.18 10.85 -33.23
N HIS A 247 22.51 11.82 -33.86
CA HIS A 247 22.99 12.51 -35.06
C HIS A 247 22.45 13.97 -35.15
N PRO A 248 23.19 14.91 -35.77
CA PRO A 248 22.76 16.31 -35.94
C PRO A 248 21.45 16.53 -36.71
N SER A 249 20.98 15.54 -37.47
CA SER A 249 19.71 15.63 -38.21
C SER A 249 18.47 15.59 -37.32
N GLY A 250 18.61 15.21 -36.04
CA GLY A 250 17.52 15.13 -35.09
C GLY A 250 17.49 13.81 -34.32
N PRO A 251 16.78 13.77 -33.18
CA PRO A 251 16.73 12.59 -32.32
C PRO A 251 15.84 11.47 -32.87
N LEU A 252 14.93 11.79 -33.80
CA LEU A 252 13.99 10.85 -34.41
C LEU A 252 14.36 10.63 -35.87
N PHE A 253 14.24 9.39 -36.32
CA PHE A 253 14.42 9.05 -37.73
C PHE A 253 13.20 9.49 -38.53
N GLN A 254 13.38 10.42 -39.47
CA GLN A 254 12.32 10.89 -40.34
C GLN A 254 12.67 10.65 -41.81
N LEU A 255 11.73 10.07 -42.54
CA LEU A 255 11.82 9.85 -43.98
C LEU A 255 11.28 11.06 -44.72
N ASN A 256 11.98 11.51 -45.76
CA ASN A 256 11.38 12.46 -46.71
C ASN A 256 10.31 11.76 -47.58
N GLU A 257 9.52 12.54 -48.33
CA GLU A 257 8.44 12.02 -49.17
C GLU A 257 8.89 10.89 -50.11
N LYS A 258 10.06 11.05 -50.75
CA LYS A 258 10.58 10.05 -51.69
C LYS A 258 10.97 8.76 -50.98
N GLU A 259 11.63 8.86 -49.83
CA GLU A 259 12.02 7.71 -49.03
C GLU A 259 10.80 6.99 -48.45
N TRP A 260 9.81 7.74 -47.97
CA TRP A 260 8.55 7.19 -47.49
C TRP A 260 7.82 6.42 -48.59
N MET A 261 7.69 7.00 -49.78
CA MET A 261 7.05 6.33 -50.91
C MET A 261 7.80 5.05 -51.33
N ASN A 262 9.14 5.05 -51.25
CA ASN A 262 9.93 3.84 -51.49
C ASN A 262 9.73 2.80 -50.38
N ALA A 263 9.63 3.22 -49.12
CA ALA A 263 9.38 2.35 -47.98
C ALA A 263 7.99 1.70 -48.09
N VAL A 264 6.94 2.47 -48.36
CA VAL A 264 5.57 2.00 -48.60
C VAL A 264 5.51 1.02 -49.78
N LYS A 265 6.24 1.31 -50.87
CA LYS A 265 6.31 0.39 -52.01
C LYS A 265 6.92 -0.96 -51.64
N LYS A 266 7.91 -0.97 -50.75
CA LYS A 266 8.60 -2.18 -50.30
C LYS A 266 7.82 -2.91 -49.20
N TYR A 267 7.16 -2.15 -48.33
CA TYR A 267 6.40 -2.63 -47.17
C TYR A 267 5.01 -1.99 -47.18
N PRO A 268 4.06 -2.55 -47.95
CA PRO A 268 2.70 -2.00 -48.06
C PRO A 268 1.97 -1.93 -46.72
N ASP A 269 2.31 -2.82 -45.78
CA ASP A 269 1.74 -2.90 -44.43
C ASP A 269 1.99 -1.64 -43.59
N LEU A 270 2.91 -0.76 -44.00
CA LEU A 270 3.09 0.57 -43.38
C LEU A 270 1.84 1.47 -43.51
N LEU A 271 0.94 1.15 -44.44
CA LEU A 271 -0.35 1.83 -44.60
C LEU A 271 -1.51 1.13 -43.87
N ASP A 272 -1.27 -0.08 -43.36
CA ASP A 272 -2.27 -0.80 -42.57
C ASP A 272 -2.39 -0.16 -41.18
N ASN A 273 -3.61 -0.12 -40.65
CA ASN A 273 -3.96 0.48 -39.36
C ASN A 273 -4.73 -0.50 -38.46
N THR A 274 -4.78 -1.78 -38.81
CA THR A 274 -5.50 -2.82 -38.07
C THR A 274 -4.84 -3.10 -36.72
N ASP A 275 -3.62 -3.64 -36.72
CA ASP A 275 -2.93 -4.10 -35.50
C ASP A 275 -1.78 -3.18 -35.07
N LEU A 276 -1.06 -2.63 -36.06
CA LEU A 276 0.06 -1.72 -35.88
C LEU A 276 -0.26 -0.41 -36.60
N ARG A 277 -0.11 0.71 -35.89
CA ARG A 277 -0.24 2.04 -36.48
C ARG A 277 1.13 2.66 -36.58
N TYR A 278 1.66 2.71 -37.79
CA TYR A 278 2.91 3.40 -38.09
C TYR A 278 2.65 4.89 -38.25
N GLU A 279 3.44 5.71 -37.56
CA GLU A 279 3.39 7.16 -37.76
C GLU A 279 4.02 7.50 -39.11
N LYS A 280 3.31 8.29 -39.91
CA LYS A 280 3.75 8.64 -41.26
C LYS A 280 5.11 9.33 -41.21
N TYR A 281 6.01 8.92 -42.11
CA TYR A 281 7.39 9.43 -42.21
C TYR A 281 8.28 9.05 -41.02
N SER A 282 7.83 8.22 -40.07
CA SER A 282 8.59 7.86 -38.88
C SER A 282 8.85 6.36 -38.80
N THR A 283 9.75 5.98 -37.92
CA THR A 283 9.91 4.61 -37.42
C THR A 283 9.01 4.28 -36.23
N THR A 284 8.27 5.27 -35.71
CA THR A 284 7.37 5.10 -34.58
C THR A 284 6.22 4.15 -34.94
N VAL A 285 6.00 3.14 -34.10
CA VAL A 285 4.85 2.25 -34.21
C VAL A 285 4.07 2.22 -32.89
N ILE A 286 2.76 2.29 -33.01
CA ILE A 286 1.82 2.27 -31.90
C ILE A 286 0.93 1.05 -32.06
N THR A 287 0.80 0.26 -30.99
CA THR A 287 -0.14 -0.86 -30.96
C THR A 287 -1.01 -0.81 -29.71
N HIS A 288 -2.29 -1.10 -29.90
CA HIS A 288 -3.27 -1.19 -28.83
C HIS A 288 -3.32 -2.63 -28.33
N LEU A 289 -2.85 -2.84 -27.11
CA LEU A 289 -2.84 -4.15 -26.45
C LEU A 289 -4.05 -4.25 -25.52
N GLY A 290 -4.90 -5.25 -25.77
CA GLY A 290 -6.07 -5.57 -24.94
C GLY A 290 -7.39 -4.96 -25.39
N GLU A 291 -7.56 -4.64 -26.68
CA GLU A 291 -8.89 -4.59 -27.28
C GLU A 291 -9.38 -6.05 -27.42
N ASN A 292 -10.43 -6.42 -26.70
CA ASN A 292 -11.16 -7.64 -27.05
C ASN A 292 -11.77 -7.42 -28.45
N PRO A 293 -11.78 -8.43 -29.33
CA PRO A 293 -12.68 -8.41 -30.50
C PRO A 293 -14.14 -8.29 -30.08
#